data_AF-A0A524F0L0-F1
#
_entry.id   AF-A0A524F0L0-F1
#
_cell.length_a   1.000
_cell.length_b   1.000
_cell.length_c   1.000
_cell.angle_alpha   90.00
_cell.angle_beta   90.00
_cell.angle_gamma   90.00
#
_symmetry.space_group_name_H-M   'P 1'
#
loop_
_entity.id
_entity.type
_entity.pdbx_description
1 polymer ?
#
loop_
_entity_poly.entity_id
_entity_poly.type
_entity_poly.pdbx_seq_one_letter_code
_entity_poly.pdbx_strand_id
1 'polypeptide(L)'
;MLEKSKIYLRAIKKYWIFIFAIIVIAISFNNLTAAIWITLIAIIVYLTSWVPSIIFSYRFRKIMKTQKTIDDKTISKLMRKDLNKIQTHLFLLSQKQDKKDWVIIYINKHYIYYNKDIIERYKTLYHKGLGEKEILENFNNSFIKTRPEIKAIDEVLINTNRLEERSVSVKEYRDKKRFS
;
A
#
# COMPACT_ATOMS: atom_id res chain seq x y z
N MET A 1 -15.55 6.06 29.85
CA MET A 1 -16.68 6.70 29.13
C MET A 1 -16.46 6.82 27.61
N LEU A 2 -15.21 7.04 27.14
CA LEU A 2 -14.86 7.18 25.70
C LEU A 2 -14.89 5.89 24.86
N GLU A 3 -14.82 4.70 25.47
CA GLU A 3 -14.86 3.45 24.70
C GLU A 3 -16.28 3.05 24.28
N LYS A 4 -17.28 3.25 25.16
CA LYS A 4 -18.68 2.97 24.83
C LYS A 4 -19.17 3.87 23.69
N SER A 5 -18.80 5.15 23.67
CA SER A 5 -19.18 6.07 22.59
C SER A 5 -18.61 5.68 21.23
N LYS A 6 -17.41 5.10 21.16
CA LYS A 6 -16.83 4.56 19.91
C LYS A 6 -17.61 3.37 19.35
N ILE A 7 -18.20 2.53 20.24
CA ILE A 7 -19.02 1.39 19.85
C ILE A 7 -20.35 1.86 19.24
N TYR A 8 -21.01 2.83 19.88
CA TYR A 8 -22.23 3.45 19.34
C TYR A 8 -21.96 4.20 18.01
N LEU A 9 -20.84 4.90 17.89
CA LEU A 9 -20.42 5.54 16.63
C LEU A 9 -20.23 4.55 15.47
N ARG A 10 -19.73 3.34 15.75
CA ARG A 10 -19.63 2.26 14.74
C ARG A 10 -21.00 1.70 14.35
N ALA A 11 -21.91 1.54 15.31
CA ALA A 11 -23.27 1.07 15.05
C ALA A 11 -24.08 2.08 14.22
N ILE A 12 -23.99 3.37 14.56
CA ILE A 12 -24.65 4.47 13.83
C ILE A 12 -24.15 4.50 12.39
N LYS A 13 -22.84 4.38 12.14
CA LYS A 13 -22.30 4.32 10.77
C LYS A 13 -22.86 3.17 9.93
N LYS A 14 -23.30 2.06 10.54
CA LYS A 14 -23.85 0.91 9.80
C LYS A 14 -25.31 1.10 9.40
N TYR A 15 -26.10 1.83 10.20
CA TYR A 15 -27.55 1.98 9.98
C TYR A 15 -28.02 3.40 9.67
N TRP A 16 -27.12 4.38 9.60
CA TRP A 16 -27.51 5.79 9.39
C TRP A 16 -28.31 6.02 8.10
N ILE A 17 -28.07 5.23 7.05
CA ILE A 17 -28.81 5.32 5.79
C ILE A 17 -30.29 4.94 5.99
N PHE A 18 -30.59 3.94 6.82
CA PHE A 18 -31.97 3.53 7.10
C PHE A 18 -32.69 4.57 7.96
N ILE A 19 -32.02 5.11 8.97
CA ILE A 19 -32.56 6.18 9.81
C ILE A 19 -32.85 7.42 8.95
N PHE A 20 -31.93 7.76 8.07
CA PHE A 20 -32.08 8.87 7.13
C PHE A 20 -33.27 8.65 6.17
N ALA A 21 -33.43 7.43 5.62
CA ALA A 21 -34.56 7.11 4.75
C ALA A 21 -35.92 7.26 5.44
N ILE A 22 -36.05 6.83 6.70
CA ILE A 22 -37.29 6.98 7.49
C ILE A 22 -37.63 8.46 7.71
N ILE A 23 -36.63 9.30 8.00
CA ILE A 23 -36.82 10.75 8.17
C ILE A 23 -37.32 11.39 6.87
N VAL A 24 -36.74 11.02 5.73
CA VAL A 24 -37.18 11.52 4.41
C VAL A 24 -38.62 11.12 4.12
N ILE A 25 -38.99 9.86 4.41
CA ILE A 25 -40.37 9.37 4.24
C ILE A 25 -41.34 10.15 5.13
N ALA A 26 -41.02 10.37 6.41
CA ALA A 26 -41.87 11.13 7.32
C ALA A 26 -42.10 12.59 6.86
N ILE A 27 -41.06 13.24 6.33
CA ILE A 27 -41.16 14.62 5.81
C ILE A 27 -41.99 14.68 4.52
N SER A 28 -41.93 13.63 3.68
CA SER A 28 -42.66 13.58 2.41
C SER A 28 -44.18 13.65 2.57
N PHE A 29 -44.72 13.18 3.72
CA PHE A 29 -46.15 13.28 4.03
C PHE A 29 -46.62 14.72 4.26
N ASN A 30 -45.75 15.59 4.78
CA ASN A 30 -46.09 16.98 5.10
C ASN A 30 -45.72 17.95 3.97
N ASN A 31 -44.60 17.72 3.28
CA ASN A 31 -44.12 18.61 2.24
C ASN A 31 -43.19 17.88 1.26
N LEU A 32 -43.73 17.50 0.10
CA LEU A 32 -43.00 16.77 -0.93
C LEU A 32 -41.80 17.57 -1.47
N THR A 33 -41.98 18.87 -1.69
CA THR A 33 -40.89 19.76 -2.15
C THR A 33 -39.72 19.81 -1.17
N ALA A 34 -39.99 19.87 0.13
CA ALA A 34 -38.95 19.83 1.16
C ALA A 34 -38.21 18.48 1.19
N ALA A 35 -38.94 17.37 1.04
CA ALA A 35 -38.34 16.03 1.01
C ALA A 35 -37.38 15.83 -0.19
N ILE A 36 -37.73 16.36 -1.36
CA ILE A 36 -36.87 16.34 -2.55
C ILE A 36 -35.56 17.10 -2.31
N TRP A 37 -35.64 18.32 -1.78
CA TRP A 37 -34.44 19.13 -1.47
C TRP A 37 -33.53 18.46 -0.44
N ILE A 38 -34.09 17.87 0.62
CA ILE A 38 -33.32 17.15 1.65
C ILE A 38 -32.61 15.93 1.06
N THR A 39 -33.28 15.20 0.18
CA THR A 39 -32.70 14.04 -0.49
C THR A 39 -31.55 14.43 -1.42
N LEU A 40 -31.73 15.52 -2.19
CA LEU A 40 -30.67 16.06 -3.05
C LEU A 40 -29.43 16.45 -2.22
N ILE A 41 -29.64 17.18 -1.11
CA ILE A 41 -28.56 17.57 -0.20
C ILE A 41 -27.86 16.34 0.37
N ALA A 42 -28.61 15.32 0.79
CA ALA A 42 -28.02 14.11 1.37
C ALA A 42 -27.23 13.28 0.36
N ILE A 43 -27.66 13.22 -0.89
CA ILE A 43 -26.87 12.62 -1.97
C ILE A 43 -25.55 13.37 -2.13
N ILE A 44 -25.58 14.71 -2.14
CA ILE A 44 -24.36 15.53 -2.22
C ILE A 44 -23.44 15.28 -1.02
N VAL A 45 -23.99 15.24 0.20
CA VAL A 45 -23.22 14.93 1.43
C VAL A 45 -22.64 13.51 1.37
N TYR A 46 -23.41 12.54 0.88
CA TYR A 46 -22.96 11.17 0.70
C TYR A 46 -21.78 11.09 -0.29
N LEU A 47 -21.90 11.70 -1.46
CA LEU A 47 -20.83 11.73 -2.46
C LEU A 47 -19.59 12.45 -1.95
N THR A 48 -19.75 13.60 -1.29
CA THR A 48 -18.63 14.36 -0.72
C THR A 48 -17.93 13.61 0.43
N SER A 49 -18.62 12.69 1.13
CA SER A 49 -18.00 11.87 2.17
C SER A 49 -16.90 10.93 1.65
N TRP A 50 -16.88 10.62 0.34
CA TRP A 50 -15.85 9.79 -0.29
C TRP A 50 -14.60 10.58 -0.68
N VAL A 51 -14.73 11.91 -0.82
CA VAL A 51 -13.65 12.81 -1.27
C VAL A 51 -12.38 12.69 -0.41
N PRO A 52 -12.43 12.64 0.94
CA PRO A 52 -11.23 12.49 1.76
C PRO A 52 -10.44 11.20 1.47
N SER A 53 -11.13 10.11 1.14
CA SER A 53 -10.49 8.83 0.79
C SER A 53 -9.76 8.92 -0.54
N ILE A 54 -10.42 9.52 -1.55
CA ILE A 54 -9.84 9.73 -2.89
C ILE A 54 -8.60 10.62 -2.80
N ILE A 55 -8.68 11.75 -2.08
CA ILE A 55 -7.54 12.65 -1.86
C ILE A 55 -6.38 11.91 -1.17
N PHE A 56 -6.67 11.09 -0.15
CA PHE A 56 -5.66 10.29 0.52
C PHE A 56 -4.95 9.34 -0.45
N SER A 57 -5.70 8.54 -1.20
CA SER A 57 -5.13 7.59 -2.17
C SER A 57 -4.34 8.29 -3.28
N TYR A 58 -4.81 9.44 -3.75
CA TYR A 58 -4.07 10.24 -4.72
C TYR A 58 -2.73 10.73 -4.17
N ARG A 59 -2.73 11.38 -2.99
CA ARG A 59 -1.50 11.85 -2.34
C ARG A 59 -0.54 10.72 -2.00
N PHE A 60 -1.07 9.59 -1.51
CA PHE A 60 -0.29 8.39 -1.20
C PHE A 60 0.46 7.88 -2.43
N ARG A 61 -0.26 7.68 -3.54
CA ARG A 61 0.33 7.25 -4.82
C ARG A 61 1.35 8.24 -5.35
N LYS A 62 1.11 9.54 -5.22
CA LYS A 62 2.06 10.58 -5.63
C LYS A 62 3.38 10.47 -4.86
N ILE A 63 3.33 10.29 -3.53
CA ILE A 63 4.52 10.12 -2.69
C ILE A 63 5.31 8.87 -3.12
N MET A 64 4.65 7.72 -3.24
CA MET A 64 5.31 6.48 -3.64
C MET A 64 5.99 6.59 -5.00
N LYS A 65 5.29 7.15 -6.01
CA LYS A 65 5.83 7.28 -7.37
C LYS A 65 7.04 8.21 -7.46
N THR A 66 7.17 9.17 -6.55
CA THR A 66 8.26 10.16 -6.58
C THR A 66 9.57 9.58 -6.01
N GLN A 67 9.49 8.50 -5.23
CA GLN A 67 10.63 7.94 -4.51
C GLN A 67 11.02 6.58 -5.07
N LYS A 68 12.33 6.29 -5.16
CA LYS A 68 12.83 4.97 -5.56
C LYS A 68 12.57 3.92 -4.48
N THR A 69 12.75 4.32 -3.22
CA THR A 69 12.44 3.54 -2.03
C THR A 69 11.82 4.44 -0.97
N ILE A 70 10.86 3.94 -0.20
CA ILE A 70 10.30 4.68 0.93
C ILE A 70 9.71 3.72 1.99
N ASP A 71 9.98 4.00 3.26
CA ASP A 71 9.43 3.27 4.41
C ASP A 71 8.13 3.89 4.94
N ASP A 72 7.35 3.08 5.65
CA ASP A 72 6.06 3.47 6.24
C ASP A 72 6.13 4.66 7.21
N LYS A 73 7.22 4.81 7.99
CA LYS A 73 7.42 5.94 8.92
C LYS A 73 7.67 7.22 8.14
N THR A 74 8.45 7.16 7.07
CA THR A 74 8.69 8.30 6.18
C THR A 74 7.39 8.72 5.48
N ILE A 75 6.58 7.77 4.98
CA ILE A 75 5.25 8.08 4.42
C ILE A 75 4.36 8.73 5.48
N SER A 76 4.30 8.17 6.70
CA SER A 76 3.50 8.70 7.81
C SER A 76 3.85 10.15 8.14
N LYS A 77 5.14 10.48 8.18
CA LYS A 77 5.63 11.86 8.37
C LYS A 77 5.23 12.78 7.22
N LEU A 78 5.48 12.38 5.97
CA LEU A 78 5.16 13.18 4.78
C LEU A 78 3.65 13.45 4.63
N MET A 79 2.81 12.48 4.99
CA MET A 79 1.36 12.60 4.92
C MET A 79 0.73 13.24 6.15
N ARG A 80 1.49 13.40 7.24
CA ARG A 80 0.98 13.78 8.58
C ARG A 80 -0.20 12.90 8.98
N LYS A 81 -0.02 11.57 8.90
CA LYS A 81 -1.04 10.55 9.21
C LYS A 81 -0.46 9.49 10.14
N ASP A 82 -1.33 8.90 10.97
CA ASP A 82 -0.96 7.82 11.87
C ASP A 82 -0.27 6.67 11.14
N LEU A 83 0.82 6.17 11.74
CA LEU A 83 1.59 5.05 11.20
C LEU A 83 0.70 3.83 10.93
N ASN A 84 -0.19 3.49 11.87
CA ASN A 84 -1.12 2.37 11.71
C ASN A 84 -2.00 2.51 10.47
N LYS A 85 -2.43 3.73 10.13
CA LYS A 85 -3.22 3.97 8.92
C LYS A 85 -2.41 3.75 7.65
N ILE A 86 -1.14 4.19 7.65
CA ILE A 86 -0.21 3.97 6.54
C ILE A 86 0.11 2.48 6.38
N GLN A 87 0.44 1.80 7.47
CA GLN A 87 0.74 0.35 7.47
C GLN A 87 -0.46 -0.47 7.01
N THR A 88 -1.66 -0.13 7.44
CA THR A 88 -2.90 -0.79 6.96
C THR A 88 -3.04 -0.61 5.44
N HIS A 89 -2.74 0.57 4.91
CA HIS A 89 -2.82 0.82 3.48
C HIS A 89 -1.73 0.08 2.69
N LEU A 90 -0.49 0.05 3.19
CA LEU A 90 0.62 -0.70 2.60
C LEU A 90 0.36 -2.20 2.61
N PHE A 91 -0.21 -2.74 3.69
CA PHE A 91 -0.65 -4.14 3.76
C PHE A 91 -1.66 -4.45 2.66
N LEU A 92 -2.71 -3.65 2.50
CA LEU A 92 -3.72 -3.87 1.46
C LEU A 92 -3.11 -3.82 0.04
N LEU A 93 -2.10 -2.98 -0.17
CA LEU A 93 -1.37 -2.89 -1.43
C LEU A 93 -0.43 -4.08 -1.64
N SER A 94 0.25 -4.56 -0.60
CA SER A 94 1.18 -5.69 -0.69
C SER A 94 0.45 -7.01 -1.01
N GLN A 95 -0.83 -7.13 -0.64
CA GLN A 95 -1.66 -8.28 -1.04
C GLN A 95 -2.04 -8.31 -2.53
N LYS A 96 -1.89 -7.19 -3.26
CA LYS A 96 -2.34 -7.03 -4.66
C LYS A 96 -1.23 -6.56 -5.59
N GLN A 97 -0.04 -7.13 -5.41
CA GLN A 97 1.19 -6.74 -6.11
C GLN A 97 1.65 -7.74 -7.20
N ASP A 98 0.84 -8.73 -7.53
CA ASP A 98 1.05 -9.75 -8.57
C ASP A 98 1.29 -9.14 -9.97
N LYS A 99 0.51 -8.13 -10.34
CA LYS A 99 0.60 -7.45 -11.66
C LYS A 99 1.25 -6.08 -11.58
N LYS A 100 1.97 -5.80 -10.49
CA LYS A 100 2.59 -4.49 -10.27
C LYS A 100 4.06 -4.54 -10.65
N ASP A 101 4.58 -3.42 -11.11
CA ASP A 101 6.00 -3.24 -11.45
C ASP A 101 6.86 -2.90 -10.22
N TRP A 102 6.22 -2.44 -9.15
CA TRP A 102 6.80 -2.20 -7.83
C TRP A 102 6.62 -3.38 -6.88
N VAL A 103 7.31 -3.34 -5.73
CA VAL A 103 7.18 -4.32 -4.64
C VAL A 103 7.06 -3.61 -3.30
N ILE A 104 6.22 -4.14 -2.42
CA ILE A 104 6.16 -3.80 -1.00
C ILE A 104 6.55 -5.04 -0.21
N ILE A 105 7.57 -4.89 0.64
CA ILE A 105 7.98 -5.92 1.60
C ILE A 105 7.57 -5.52 3.01
N TYR A 106 7.42 -6.52 3.88
CA TYR A 106 7.23 -6.33 5.31
C TYR A 106 8.40 -6.96 6.06
N ILE A 107 9.14 -6.16 6.81
CA ILE A 107 10.33 -6.59 7.52
C ILE A 107 10.46 -5.82 8.84
N ASN A 108 10.92 -6.47 9.91
CA ASN A 108 11.18 -5.83 11.21
C ASN A 108 10.04 -4.88 11.66
N LYS A 109 8.78 -5.34 11.54
CA LYS A 109 7.56 -4.62 11.91
C LYS A 109 7.29 -3.32 11.13
N HIS A 110 7.86 -3.17 9.94
CA HIS A 110 7.56 -2.03 9.06
C HIS A 110 7.50 -2.44 7.59
N TYR A 111 6.82 -1.64 6.79
CA TYR A 111 6.71 -1.82 5.35
C TYR A 111 7.71 -0.94 4.61
N ILE A 112 8.27 -1.48 3.53
CA ILE A 112 9.17 -0.76 2.62
C ILE A 112 8.66 -0.94 1.19
N TYR A 113 8.52 0.17 0.48
CA TYR A 113 8.19 0.20 -0.95
C TYR A 113 9.45 0.33 -1.80
N TYR A 114 9.52 -0.45 -2.88
CA TYR A 114 10.53 -0.36 -3.94
C TYR A 114 9.85 -0.11 -5.27
N ASN A 115 10.31 0.92 -5.99
CA ASN A 115 9.79 1.26 -7.30
C ASN A 115 10.23 0.25 -8.38
N LYS A 116 9.71 0.44 -9.59
CA LYS A 116 10.04 -0.36 -10.77
C LYS A 116 11.54 -0.46 -11.03
N ASP A 117 12.25 0.67 -11.04
CA ASP A 117 13.68 0.72 -11.38
C ASP A 117 14.52 -0.17 -10.46
N ILE A 118 14.22 -0.16 -9.15
CA ILE A 118 14.92 -1.00 -8.17
C ILE A 118 14.63 -2.48 -8.42
N ILE A 119 13.37 -2.82 -8.73
CA ILE A 119 12.97 -4.21 -8.97
C ILE A 119 13.54 -4.76 -10.29
N GLU A 120 13.60 -3.95 -11.34
CA GLU A 120 14.24 -4.35 -12.60
C GLU A 120 15.75 -4.53 -12.44
N ARG A 121 16.41 -3.62 -11.73
CA ARG A 121 17.83 -3.76 -11.40
C ARG A 121 18.07 -5.01 -10.56
N TYR A 122 17.21 -5.28 -9.59
CA TYR A 122 17.27 -6.47 -8.76
C TYR A 122 17.16 -7.75 -9.59
N LYS A 123 16.14 -7.87 -10.44
CA LYS A 123 15.95 -9.01 -11.34
C LYS A 123 17.18 -9.23 -12.22
N THR A 124 17.75 -8.16 -12.75
CA THR A 124 18.97 -8.24 -13.57
C THR A 124 20.13 -8.87 -12.80
N LEU A 125 20.35 -8.47 -11.53
CA LEU A 125 21.40 -9.04 -10.69
C LEU A 125 21.10 -10.50 -10.30
N TYR A 126 19.82 -10.81 -10.04
CA TYR A 126 19.37 -12.16 -9.75
C TYR A 126 19.65 -13.12 -10.92
N HIS A 127 19.29 -12.75 -12.15
CA HIS A 127 19.54 -13.57 -13.35
C HIS A 127 21.03 -13.72 -13.67
N LYS A 128 21.86 -12.72 -13.36
CA LYS A 128 23.32 -12.84 -13.44
C LYS A 128 23.91 -13.87 -12.47
N GLY A 129 23.11 -14.46 -11.59
CA GLY A 129 23.55 -15.47 -10.63
C GLY A 129 24.16 -14.89 -9.36
N LEU A 130 23.94 -13.60 -9.07
CA LEU A 130 24.44 -13.03 -7.81
C LEU A 130 23.66 -13.58 -6.62
N GLY A 131 24.36 -13.84 -5.52
CA GLY A 131 23.76 -14.18 -4.22
C GLY A 131 23.35 -12.93 -3.44
N GLU A 132 22.68 -13.12 -2.31
CA GLU A 132 22.13 -12.01 -1.51
C GLU A 132 23.19 -10.97 -1.10
N LYS A 133 24.40 -11.45 -0.73
CA LYS A 133 25.52 -10.59 -0.33
C LYS A 133 25.98 -9.73 -1.51
N GLU A 134 26.17 -10.35 -2.67
CA GLU A 134 26.66 -9.70 -3.87
C GLU A 134 25.62 -8.71 -4.42
N ILE A 135 24.33 -9.05 -4.36
CA ILE A 135 23.24 -8.14 -4.73
C ILE A 135 23.24 -6.92 -3.79
N LEU A 136 23.31 -7.14 -2.47
CA LEU A 136 23.36 -6.04 -1.50
C LEU A 136 24.53 -5.10 -1.74
N GLU A 137 25.73 -5.65 -1.98
CA GLU A 137 26.93 -4.88 -2.32
C GLU A 137 26.71 -4.03 -3.58
N ASN A 138 26.03 -4.55 -4.61
CA ASN A 138 25.75 -3.80 -5.83
C ASN A 138 24.78 -2.62 -5.62
N PHE A 139 23.91 -2.67 -4.62
CA PHE A 139 23.01 -1.56 -4.28
C PHE A 139 23.66 -0.48 -3.40
N ASN A 140 24.94 -0.64 -3.01
CA ASN A 140 25.75 0.31 -2.24
C ASN A 140 25.04 0.87 -0.98
N ASN A 141 24.17 0.08 -0.35
CA ASN A 141 23.34 0.48 0.81
C ASN A 141 22.42 1.69 0.60
N SER A 142 22.33 2.23 -0.63
CA SER A 142 21.59 3.46 -0.92
C SER A 142 20.09 3.23 -1.09
N PHE A 143 19.70 2.05 -1.58
CA PHE A 143 18.31 1.69 -1.84
C PHE A 143 17.83 0.51 -1.00
N ILE A 144 18.61 -0.58 -0.99
CA ILE A 144 18.39 -1.76 -0.18
C ILE A 144 19.54 -1.80 0.83
N LYS A 145 19.19 -1.86 2.11
CA LYS A 145 20.16 -1.62 3.20
C LYS A 145 20.66 -2.91 3.83
N THR A 146 19.87 -3.97 3.78
CA THR A 146 20.14 -5.17 4.56
C THR A 146 19.89 -6.45 3.75
N ARG A 147 20.60 -7.54 4.08
CA ARG A 147 20.35 -8.86 3.43
C ARG A 147 18.91 -9.36 3.68
N PRO A 148 18.33 -9.20 4.88
CA PRO A 148 16.93 -9.54 5.09
C PRO A 148 15.96 -8.82 4.14
N GLU A 149 16.24 -7.59 3.70
CA GLU A 149 15.43 -6.92 2.68
C GLU A 149 15.54 -7.61 1.32
N ILE A 150 16.75 -8.03 0.92
CA ILE A 150 16.97 -8.80 -0.32
C ILE A 150 16.18 -10.10 -0.29
N LYS A 151 16.25 -10.83 0.83
CA LYS A 151 15.52 -12.08 1.02
C LYS A 151 14.00 -11.87 0.99
N ALA A 152 13.50 -10.80 1.61
CA ALA A 152 12.08 -10.47 1.57
C ALA A 152 11.61 -10.09 0.15
N ILE A 153 12.46 -9.42 -0.64
CA ILE A 153 12.17 -9.14 -2.05
C ILE A 153 12.10 -10.45 -2.86
N ASP A 154 13.08 -11.35 -2.66
CA ASP A 154 13.11 -12.69 -3.29
C ASP A 154 11.80 -13.44 -2.98
N GLU A 155 11.45 -13.58 -1.71
CA GLU A 155 10.24 -14.28 -1.26
C GLU A 155 8.98 -13.68 -1.87
N VAL A 156 8.84 -12.35 -1.88
CA VAL A 156 7.67 -11.69 -2.47
C VAL A 156 7.60 -11.91 -3.97
N LEU A 157 8.71 -11.78 -4.69
CA LEU A 157 8.72 -11.95 -6.14
C LEU A 157 8.48 -13.41 -6.55
N ILE A 158 9.00 -14.37 -5.80
CA ILE A 158 8.74 -15.81 -6.00
C ILE A 158 7.26 -16.12 -5.72
N ASN A 159 6.73 -15.69 -4.56
CA ASN A 159 5.35 -15.95 -4.17
C ASN A 159 4.31 -15.31 -5.12
N THR A 160 4.72 -14.29 -5.87
CA THR A 160 3.87 -13.62 -6.86
C THR A 160 4.13 -14.09 -8.29
N ASN A 161 4.95 -15.13 -8.51
CA ASN A 161 5.38 -15.62 -9.82
C ASN A 161 5.98 -14.52 -10.72
N ARG A 162 6.67 -13.56 -10.11
CA ARG A 162 7.33 -12.42 -10.77
C ARG A 162 8.84 -12.61 -10.90
N LEU A 163 9.38 -13.74 -10.44
CA LEU A 163 10.78 -14.12 -10.56
C LEU A 163 10.86 -15.49 -11.22
N GLU A 164 11.51 -15.53 -12.38
CA GLU A 164 11.78 -16.79 -13.09
C GLU A 164 13.00 -17.48 -12.48
N GLU A 165 13.22 -18.74 -12.87
CA GLU A 165 14.43 -19.46 -12.49
C GLU A 165 15.70 -18.71 -12.97
N ARG A 166 16.77 -18.82 -12.19
CA ARG A 166 18.02 -18.12 -12.48
C ARG A 166 18.62 -18.65 -13.78
N SER A 167 19.06 -17.76 -14.67
CA SER A 167 19.82 -18.15 -15.87
C SER A 167 21.22 -18.65 -15.55
N VAL A 168 21.82 -18.19 -14.44
CA VAL A 168 23.12 -18.63 -13.95
C VAL A 168 22.99 -18.98 -12.48
N SER A 169 23.47 -20.16 -12.08
CA SER A 169 23.44 -20.55 -10.67
C SER A 169 24.44 -19.72 -9.86
N VAL A 170 24.16 -19.51 -8.56
CA VAL A 170 25.09 -18.78 -7.66
C VAL A 170 26.46 -19.44 -7.61
N LYS A 171 26.49 -20.77 -7.67
CA LYS A 171 27.73 -21.54 -7.70
C LYS A 171 28.53 -21.26 -8.96
N GLU A 172 27.89 -21.38 -10.12
CA GLU A 172 28.54 -21.13 -11.42
C GLU A 172 29.08 -19.70 -11.53
N TYR A 173 28.32 -18.70 -11.06
CA TYR A 173 28.78 -17.30 -11.02
C TYR A 173 30.04 -17.12 -10.16
N ARG A 174 30.06 -17.73 -8.97
CA ARG A 174 31.21 -17.65 -8.05
C ARG A 174 32.43 -18.39 -8.58
N ASP A 175 32.23 -19.53 -9.23
CA ASP A 175 33.31 -20.30 -9.83
C ASP A 175 33.94 -19.50 -10.98
N LYS A 176 33.14 -18.93 -11.89
CA LYS A 176 33.65 -18.03 -12.96
C LYS A 176 34.47 -16.87 -12.42
N LYS A 177 34.01 -16.23 -11.34
CA LYS A 177 34.72 -15.09 -10.70
C LYS A 177 36.02 -15.50 -10.00
N ARG A 178 36.14 -16.75 -9.52
CA ARG A 178 37.36 -17.24 -8.87
C ARG A 178 38.47 -17.60 -9.86
N PHE A 179 38.09 -18.02 -11.07
CA PHE A 179 39.01 -18.47 -12.11
C PHE A 179 39.22 -17.44 -13.24
N SER A 180 38.70 -16.21 -13.09
CA SER A 180 39.01 -15.06 -13.94
C SER A 180 39.96 -14.10 -13.23
#